data_AF-A0A3D2HX70-F1
#
_entry.id   AF-A0A3D2HX70-F1
#
_cell.length_a   1.000
_cell.length_b   1.000
_cell.length_c   1.000
_cell.angle_alpha   90.00
_cell.angle_beta   90.00
_cell.angle_gamma   90.00
#
_symmetry.space_group_name_H-M   'P 1'
#
loop_
_entity.id
_entity.type
_entity.pdbx_description
1 polymer ?
#
loop_
_entity_poly.entity_id
_entity_poly.type
_entity_poly.pdbx_seq_one_letter_code
_entity_poly.pdbx_strand_id
1 'polypeptide(L)' 'EMGFAREVGNRVLFMDGGKILEQGTPTELFGNPQHPRLQDFLSKVL' A
#
# COMPACT_ATOMS: atom_id res chain seq x y z
N GLU A 1 7.35 -5.92 9.42
CA GLU A 1 6.02 -5.36 9.79
C GLU A 1 4.99 -5.37 8.64
N MET A 2 5.36 -5.17 7.36
CA MET A 2 4.39 -5.24 6.25
C MET A 2 3.63 -6.58 6.11
N GLY A 3 4.24 -7.71 6.51
CA GLY A 3 3.55 -9.00 6.54
C GLY A 3 2.34 -9.02 7.48
N PHE A 4 2.43 -8.32 8.62
CA PHE A 4 1.31 -8.20 9.56
C PHE A 4 0.15 -7.38 8.96
N ALA A 5 0.46 -6.28 8.26
CA ALA A 5 -0.54 -5.47 7.58
C ALA A 5 -1.24 -6.24 6.44
N ARG A 6 -0.53 -7.17 5.79
CA ARG A 6 -1.11 -8.09 4.80
C ARG A 6 -2.05 -9.13 5.41
N GLU A 7 -1.71 -9.67 6.58
CA GLU A 7 -2.48 -10.75 7.21
C GLU A 7 -3.69 -10.28 8.01
N VAL A 8 -3.62 -9.10 8.63
CA VAL A 8 -4.61 -8.65 9.63
C VAL A 8 -5.38 -7.41 9.19
N GLY A 9 -4.87 -6.66 8.21
CA GLY A 9 -5.48 -5.40 7.78
C GLY A 9 -6.76 -5.59 6.96
N ASN A 10 -7.84 -4.91 7.33
CA ASN A 10 -9.06 -4.86 6.52
C ASN A 10 -8.98 -3.78 5.43
N ARG A 11 -8.17 -2.73 5.66
CA ARG A 11 -7.98 -1.60 4.77
C ARG A 11 -6.61 -0.99 4.98
N VAL A 12 -5.95 -0.63 3.89
CA VAL A 12 -4.63 0.01 3.83
C VAL A 12 -4.80 1.38 3.19
N LEU A 13 -4.10 2.37 3.74
CA LEU A 13 -4.04 3.73 3.24
C LEU A 13 -2.58 4.04 2.92
N PHE A 14 -2.28 4.33 1.66
CA PHE A 14 -0.97 4.85 1.27
C PHE A 14 -1.02 6.38 1.26
N MET A 15 -0.11 6.99 2.02
CA MET A 15 -0.04 8.43 2.20
C MET A 15 1.34 8.97 1.82
N ASP A 16 1.36 10.11 1.12
CA ASP A 16 2.58 10.89 0.84
C ASP A 16 2.21 12.38 0.74
N GLY A 17 3.11 13.26 1.17
CA GLY A 17 2.90 14.71 1.15
C GLY A 17 1.66 15.17 1.93
N GLY A 18 1.27 14.45 2.98
CA GLY A 18 0.07 14.74 3.78
C GLY A 18 -1.25 14.41 3.09
N LYS A 19 -1.24 13.66 1.99
CA LYS A 19 -2.44 13.24 1.25
C LYS A 19 -2.54 11.72 1.17
N ILE A 20 -3.76 11.20 1.13
CA ILE A 20 -4.02 9.81 0.78
C ILE A 20 -3.94 9.71 -0.74
N LEU A 21 -2.99 8.94 -1.23
CA LEU A 21 -2.78 8.75 -2.67
C LEU A 21 -3.43 7.48 -3.19
N GLU A 22 -3.53 6.44 -2.36
CA GLU A 22 -4.21 5.20 -2.69
C GLU A 22 -4.77 4.53 -1.44
N GLN A 23 -5.90 3.83 -1.57
CA GLN A 23 -6.55 3.12 -0.48
C GLN A 23 -7.32 1.90 -0.98
N GLY A 24 -7.39 0.85 -0.18
CA GLY A 24 -8.05 -0.40 -0.56
C GLY A 24 -7.74 -1.52 0.42
N THR A 25 -8.04 -2.75 0.04
CA THR A 25 -7.63 -3.94 0.79
C THR A 25 -6.11 -4.14 0.70
N PRO A 26 -5.50 -4.88 1.62
CA PRO A 26 -4.07 -5.22 1.50
C PRO A 26 -3.76 -5.93 0.18
N THR A 27 -4.63 -6.83 -0.26
CA THR A 27 -4.44 -7.60 -1.50
C THR A 27 -4.36 -6.68 -2.72
N GLU A 28 -5.22 -5.66 -2.78
CA GLU A 28 -5.20 -4.66 -3.86
C GLU A 28 -3.92 -3.82 -3.81
N LEU A 29 -3.60 -3.23 -2.65
CA LEU A 29 -2.49 -2.29 -2.56
C LEU A 29 -1.12 -2.95 -2.67
N PHE A 30 -0.96 -4.18 -2.18
CA PHE A 30 0.33 -4.86 -2.21
C PHE A 30 0.49 -5.80 -3.41
N GLY A 31 -0.61 -6.28 -3.99
CA GLY A 31 -0.58 -7.21 -5.13
C GLY A 31 -0.78 -6.53 -6.48
N ASN A 32 -1.58 -5.46 -6.54
CA ASN A 32 -1.85 -4.71 -7.76
C ASN A 32 -2.02 -3.20 -7.50
N PRO A 33 -0.99 -2.52 -6.95
CA PRO A 33 -1.04 -1.08 -6.70
C PRO A 33 -1.30 -0.30 -8.00
N GLN A 34 -2.23 0.66 -7.96
CA GLN A 34 -2.59 1.48 -9.13
C GLN A 34 -1.82 2.79 -9.19
N HIS A 35 -1.43 3.37 -8.06
CA HIS A 35 -0.77 4.65 -8.01
C HIS A 35 0.75 4.47 -8.27
N PRO A 36 1.34 5.20 -9.24
CA PRO A 36 2.77 5.06 -9.57
C PRO A 36 3.70 5.27 -8.38
N ARG A 37 3.34 6.19 -7.47
CA ARG A 37 4.08 6.43 -6.22
C ARG A 37 4.05 5.24 -5.27
N LEU A 38 2.94 4.51 -5.17
CA LEU A 38 2.85 3.30 -4.35
C LEU A 38 3.69 2.18 -4.98
N GLN A 39 3.65 2.03 -6.31
CA GLN A 39 4.50 1.07 -7.03
C GLN A 39 6.00 1.32 -6.77
N ASP A 40 6.46 2.57 -6.90
CA ASP A 40 7.85 2.96 -6.62
C ASP A 40 8.23 2.78 -5.14
N PHE A 41 7.29 2.99 -4.22
CA PHE A 41 7.52 2.75 -2.81
C PHE A 41 7.68 1.24 -2.53
N LEU A 42 6.77 0.43 -3.05
CA LEU A 42 6.78 -1.02 -2.84
C LEU A 42 8.01 -1.69 -3.46
N SER A 43 8.51 -1.23 -4.61
CA SER A 43 9.73 -1.79 -5.23
C SER A 43 11.02 -1.56 -4.43
N LYS A 44 11.01 -0.64 -3.46
CA LYS A 44 12.15 -0.32 -2.59
C LYS A 44 12.07 -1.00 -1.23
N VAL A 45 10.87 -1.45 -0.85
CA VAL A 45 10.58 -2.01 0.48
C VAL A 45 10.33 -3.52 0.43
N LEU A 46 9.84 -4.03 -0.70
CA LEU A 46 9.69 -5.47 -1.00
C LEU A 46 10.89 -5.97 -1.81
#